data_AF-A0A740LQK7-F1
#
_entry.id   AF-A0A740LQK7-F1
#
_cell.length_a   1.000
_cell.length_b   1.000
_cell.length_c   1.000
_cell.angle_alpha   90.00
_cell.angle_beta   90.00
_cell.angle_gamma   90.00
#
_symmetry.space_group_name_H-M   'P 1'
#
loop_
_entity.id
_entity.type
_entity.pdbx_description
1 polymer ?
#
loop_
_entity_poly.entity_id
_entity_poly.type
_entity_poly.pdbx_seq_one_letter_code
_entity_poly.pdbx_strand_id
1 'polypeptide(L)'
;MSKNKGTDYFYFKPFRSGSVSFPRKNEAIYVIDVLSRDDIVYFDDYGYLISERALEVLKKHNLTGVKVDNATVKFSAKHNIRFKNQTLPKFYRLIPTEIVDNELRE
;
A
#
# COMPACT_ATOMS: atom_id res chain seq x y z
N MET A 1 9.66 -16.95 40.35
CA MET A 1 9.96 -15.64 39.74
C MET A 1 10.86 -15.93 38.55
N SER A 2 10.56 -15.64 37.27
CA SER A 2 9.73 -14.62 36.63
C SER A 2 8.88 -15.24 35.51
N LYS A 3 7.59 -14.87 35.44
CA LYS A 3 6.70 -15.15 34.30
C LYS A 3 6.69 -13.89 33.43
N ASN A 4 7.48 -13.86 32.37
CA ASN A 4 7.26 -12.87 31.31
C ASN A 4 6.14 -13.40 30.41
N LYS A 5 4.91 -12.92 30.66
CA LYS A 5 3.81 -12.97 29.68
C LYS A 5 4.07 -11.88 28.65
N GLY A 6 5.02 -12.11 27.75
CA GLY A 6 5.15 -11.30 26.54
C GLY A 6 4.11 -11.79 25.55
N THR A 7 3.18 -10.92 25.15
CA THR A 7 2.29 -11.18 24.02
C THR A 7 3.17 -11.43 22.80
N ASP A 8 3.12 -12.62 22.19
CA ASP A 8 3.83 -12.89 20.94
C ASP A 8 3.18 -12.04 19.84
N TYR A 9 3.79 -10.90 19.52
CA TYR A 9 3.40 -10.10 18.37
C TYR A 9 3.88 -10.81 17.10
N PHE A 10 2.95 -11.44 16.39
CA PHE A 10 3.20 -11.94 15.06
C PHE A 10 3.25 -10.74 14.11
N TYR A 11 4.46 -10.30 13.76
CA TYR A 11 4.64 -9.36 12.66
C TYR A 11 4.25 -10.07 11.35
N PHE A 12 2.98 -9.92 10.97
CA PHE A 12 2.51 -10.37 9.67
C PHE A 12 3.28 -9.55 8.63
N LYS A 13 4.27 -10.14 7.97
CA LYS A 13 4.87 -9.51 6.78
C LYS A 13 3.78 -9.53 5.71
N PRO A 14 3.17 -8.38 5.35
CA PRO A 14 2.20 -8.37 4.27
C PRO A 14 2.83 -8.97 3.02
N PHE A 15 2.02 -9.67 2.26
CA PHE A 15 2.43 -10.20 0.97
C PHE A 15 2.94 -9.04 0.12
N ARG A 16 4.21 -9.09 -0.28
CA ARG A 16 4.89 -8.00 -0.99
C ARG A 16 4.43 -8.02 -2.44
N SER A 17 3.65 -7.02 -2.83
CA SER A 17 3.09 -6.97 -4.19
C SER A 17 4.05 -6.43 -5.23
N GLY A 18 5.19 -5.88 -4.81
CA GLY A 18 6.28 -5.44 -5.68
C GLY A 18 7.08 -4.30 -5.03
N SER A 19 7.52 -3.33 -5.84
CA SER A 19 8.38 -2.22 -5.41
C SER A 19 7.88 -0.85 -5.86
N VAL A 20 8.41 0.22 -5.23
CA VAL A 20 8.16 1.60 -5.64
C VAL A 20 9.43 2.21 -6.21
N SER A 21 9.33 2.80 -7.39
CA SER A 21 10.43 3.51 -8.04
C SER A 21 10.16 5.00 -8.04
N PHE A 22 11.18 5.81 -7.69
CA PHE A 22 11.10 7.26 -7.69
C PHE A 22 12.04 7.87 -8.75
N PRO A 23 11.67 7.85 -10.05
CA PRO A 23 12.52 8.42 -11.10
C PRO A 23 12.75 9.92 -10.96
N ARG A 24 11.83 10.65 -10.31
CA ARG A 24 11.95 12.08 -9.98
C ARG A 24 11.37 12.34 -8.60
N LYS A 25 11.75 13.48 -8.00
CA LYS A 25 11.18 13.93 -6.72
C LYS A 25 9.65 14.03 -6.84
N ASN A 26 8.94 13.37 -5.93
CA ASN A 26 7.46 13.28 -5.87
C ASN A 26 6.77 12.45 -6.98
N GLU A 27 7.52 11.84 -7.89
CA GLU A 27 6.99 10.95 -8.91
C GLU A 27 7.22 9.51 -8.46
N ALA A 28 6.16 8.84 -8.00
CA ALA A 28 6.21 7.45 -7.56
C ALA A 28 5.59 6.54 -8.64
N ILE A 29 6.36 5.56 -9.09
CA ILE A 29 5.90 4.50 -10.00
C ILE A 29 5.82 3.20 -9.21
N TYR A 30 4.63 2.65 -9.12
CA TYR A 30 4.37 1.39 -8.43
C TYR A 30 4.50 0.24 -9.41
N VAL A 31 5.39 -0.71 -9.12
CA VAL A 31 5.65 -1.87 -9.97
C VAL A 31 5.06 -3.11 -9.31
N ILE A 32 4.03 -3.70 -9.92
CA ILE A 32 3.32 -4.86 -9.38
C ILE A 32 3.90 -6.16 -9.96
N ASP A 33 4.42 -7.00 -9.07
CA ASP A 33 4.82 -8.38 -9.38
C ASP A 33 3.65 -9.34 -9.25
N VAL A 34 2.82 -9.15 -8.24
CA VAL A 34 1.66 -10.00 -7.96
C VAL A 34 0.48 -9.14 -7.52
N LEU A 35 -0.63 -9.28 -8.23
CA LEU A 35 -1.89 -8.62 -7.91
C LEU A 35 -2.59 -9.42 -6.81
N SER A 36 -2.78 -8.83 -5.63
CA SER A 36 -3.66 -9.41 -4.62
C SER A 36 -5.12 -9.21 -5.04
N ARG A 37 -6.03 -10.00 -4.44
CA ARG A 37 -7.47 -9.74 -4.53
C ARG A 37 -7.92 -8.67 -3.54
N ASP A 38 -7.00 -8.16 -2.74
CA ASP A 38 -7.30 -7.22 -1.67
C ASP A 38 -7.49 -5.82 -2.26
N ASP A 39 -8.38 -5.05 -1.64
CA ASP A 39 -8.63 -3.67 -2.04
C ASP A 39 -7.48 -2.72 -1.63
N ILE A 40 -6.48 -3.22 -0.90
CA ILE A 40 -5.29 -2.50 -0.46
C ILE A 40 -4.05 -3.32 -0.84
N VAL A 41 -3.09 -2.66 -1.47
CA VAL A 41 -1.83 -3.26 -1.93
C VAL A 41 -0.66 -2.57 -1.25
N TYR A 42 0.16 -3.36 -0.57
CA TYR A 42 1.34 -2.89 0.15
C TYR A 42 2.64 -3.14 -0.62
N PHE A 43 3.55 -2.17 -0.56
CA PHE A 43 4.84 -2.21 -1.22
C PHE A 43 5.98 -2.10 -0.19
N ASP A 44 7.13 -2.67 -0.53
CA ASP A 44 8.30 -2.74 0.35
C ASP A 44 8.80 -1.37 0.85
N ASP A 45 8.57 -0.32 0.08
CA ASP A 45 9.02 1.04 0.39
C ASP A 45 7.93 1.87 1.11
N TYR A 46 7.09 1.20 1.91
CA TYR A 46 5.96 1.80 2.64
C TYR A 46 4.93 2.50 1.75
N GLY A 47 4.86 2.10 0.48
CA GLY A 47 3.86 2.57 -0.46
C GLY A 47 2.54 1.83 -0.30
N TYR A 48 1.42 2.56 -0.40
CA TYR A 48 0.08 1.98 -0.35
C TYR A 48 -0.70 2.35 -1.60
N LEU A 49 -1.24 1.34 -2.27
CA LEU A 49 -2.27 1.53 -3.28
C LEU A 49 -3.62 1.03 -2.77
N ILE A 50 -4.68 1.71 -3.17
CA ILE A 50 -6.06 1.31 -2.89
C ILE A 50 -6.87 1.23 -4.17
N SER A 51 -7.81 0.29 -4.21
CA SER A 51 -8.81 0.20 -5.27
C SER A 51 -9.79 1.37 -5.19
N GLU A 52 -10.54 1.58 -6.27
CA GLU A 52 -11.65 2.56 -6.31
C GLU A 52 -12.70 2.25 -5.23
N ARG A 53 -12.99 0.96 -5.01
CA ARG A 53 -13.92 0.52 -3.96
C ARG A 53 -13.44 0.89 -2.56
N ALA A 54 -12.16 0.63 -2.24
CA ALA A 54 -11.60 1.05 -0.95
C ALA A 54 -11.67 2.57 -0.79
N LEU A 55 -11.35 3.33 -1.85
CA LEU A 55 -11.44 4.79 -1.81
C LEU A 55 -12.86 5.28 -1.50
N GLU A 56 -13.89 4.67 -2.07
CA GLU A 56 -15.29 5.02 -1.77
C GLU A 56 -15.65 4.76 -0.31
N VAL A 57 -15.25 3.61 0.23
CA VAL A 57 -15.46 3.26 1.65
C VAL A 57 -14.76 4.29 2.55
N LEU A 58 -13.50 4.61 2.27
CA LEU A 58 -12.72 5.57 3.06
C LEU A 58 -13.31 6.98 3.02
N LYS A 59 -13.81 7.43 1.86
CA LYS A 59 -14.53 8.70 1.72
C LYS A 59 -15.82 8.72 2.52
N LYS A 60 -16.60 7.63 2.49
CA LYS A 60 -17.85 7.50 3.24
C LYS A 60 -17.65 7.62 4.76
N HIS A 61 -16.48 7.21 5.25
CA HIS A 61 -16.14 7.22 6.67
C HIS A 61 -15.28 8.42 7.09
N ASN A 62 -15.18 9.48 6.28
CA ASN A 62 -14.40 10.70 6.59
C ASN A 62 -12.95 10.41 6.99
N LEU A 63 -12.22 9.65 6.18
CA LEU A 63 -10.80 9.38 6.41
C LEU A 63 -9.99 10.69 6.56
N THR A 64 -9.28 10.82 7.67
CA THR A 64 -8.35 11.91 7.99
C THR A 64 -6.90 11.41 7.97
N GLY A 65 -5.93 12.33 8.01
CA GLY A 65 -4.50 11.96 8.16
C GLY A 65 -3.83 11.38 6.91
N VAL A 66 -4.52 11.34 5.77
CA VAL A 66 -3.95 10.89 4.50
C VAL A 66 -4.42 11.76 3.34
N LYS A 67 -3.56 11.88 2.34
CA LYS A 67 -3.87 12.41 1.03
C LYS A 67 -4.02 11.26 0.03
N VAL A 68 -5.03 11.36 -0.83
CA VAL A 68 -5.25 10.43 -1.94
C VAL A 68 -4.91 11.12 -3.25
N ASP A 69 -4.09 10.48 -4.08
CA ASP A 69 -3.70 10.96 -5.41
C ASP A 69 -3.84 9.83 -6.45
N ASN A 70 -3.82 10.19 -7.74
CA ASN A 70 -3.70 9.20 -8.81
C ASN A 70 -2.34 8.49 -8.72
N ALA A 71 -2.34 7.17 -8.91
CA ALA A 71 -1.11 6.38 -8.92
C ALA A 71 -0.68 6.05 -10.35
N THR A 72 0.61 6.19 -10.63
CA THR A 72 1.23 5.60 -11.82
C THR A 72 1.63 4.18 -11.49
N VAL A 73 0.99 3.20 -12.13
CA VAL A 73 1.16 1.78 -11.81
C VAL A 73 1.44 1.00 -13.08
N LYS A 74 2.36 0.04 -13.00
CA LYS A 74 2.65 -0.91 -14.09
C LYS A 74 2.92 -2.30 -13.54
N PHE A 75 2.65 -3.31 -14.36
CA PHE A 75 3.12 -4.67 -14.07
C PHE A 75 4.62 -4.79 -14.30
N SER A 76 5.27 -5.63 -13.50
CA SER A 76 6.67 -5.99 -13.73
C SER A 76 6.81 -6.84 -14.99
N ALA A 77 8.01 -6.87 -15.56
CA ALA A 77 8.31 -7.75 -16.69
C ALA A 77 8.01 -9.22 -16.35
N LYS A 78 8.33 -9.64 -15.12
CA LYS A 78 8.05 -10.99 -14.62
C LYS A 78 6.55 -11.29 -14.62
N HIS A 79 5.72 -10.35 -14.17
CA HIS A 79 4.28 -10.49 -14.20
C HIS A 79 3.75 -10.61 -15.63
N ASN A 80 4.17 -9.71 -16.53
CA ASN A 80 3.71 -9.70 -17.93
C ASN A 80 4.11 -10.97 -18.69
N ILE A 81 5.27 -11.57 -18.40
CA ILE A 81 5.66 -12.86 -18.99
C ILE A 81 4.71 -13.97 -18.57
N ARG A 82 4.28 -13.97 -17.30
CA ARG A 82 3.41 -15.00 -16.72
C ARG A 82 1.93 -14.80 -17.06
N PHE A 83 1.48 -13.55 -17.17
CA PHE A 83 0.07 -13.17 -17.32
C PHE A 83 -0.12 -12.16 -18.46
N LYS A 84 0.07 -12.61 -19.70
CA LYS A 84 0.16 -11.74 -20.89
C LYS A 84 -1.04 -10.85 -21.17
N ASN A 85 -2.24 -11.27 -20.76
CA ASN A 85 -3.50 -10.58 -21.07
C ASN A 85 -4.15 -9.94 -19.84
N GLN A 86 -3.44 -9.91 -18.70
CA GLN A 86 -4.00 -9.31 -17.50
C GLN A 86 -3.99 -7.79 -17.62
N THR A 87 -5.14 -7.17 -17.41
CA THR A 87 -5.28 -5.72 -17.41
C THR A 87 -4.98 -5.16 -16.04
N LEU A 88 -4.39 -3.96 -16.02
CA LEU A 88 -4.05 -3.29 -14.78
C LEU A 88 -5.30 -2.62 -14.20
N PRO A 89 -5.72 -2.97 -12.97
CA PRO A 89 -6.79 -2.25 -12.31
C PRO A 89 -6.40 -0.79 -12.05
N LYS A 90 -7.41 0.08 -11.95
CA LYS A 90 -7.21 1.45 -11.53
C LYS A 90 -6.93 1.48 -10.03
N PHE A 91 -5.84 2.14 -9.65
CA PHE A 91 -5.42 2.30 -8.27
C PHE A 91 -5.18 3.77 -7.94
N TYR A 92 -5.31 4.07 -6.66
CA TYR A 92 -5.00 5.36 -6.07
C TYR A 92 -3.90 5.20 -5.03
N ARG A 93 -3.01 6.17 -4.92
CA ARG A 93 -1.97 6.16 -3.89
C ARG A 93 -2.48 6.83 -2.62
N LEU A 94 -2.28 6.16 -1.49
CA LEU A 94 -2.46 6.75 -0.17
C LEU A 94 -1.12 7.30 0.30
N ILE A 95 -1.08 8.58 0.63
CA ILE A 95 0.08 9.27 1.18
C ILE A 95 -0.30 9.73 2.59
N PRO A 96 0.31 9.20 3.65
CA PRO A 96 0.15 9.76 4.99
C PRO A 96 0.52 11.24 4.97
N THR A 97 -0.38 12.12 5.41
CA THR A 97 0.02 13.47 5.82
C THR A 97 0.74 13.28 7.15
N GLU A 98 1.90 13.90 7.34
CA GLU A 98 2.72 13.73 8.55
C GLU A 98 1.85 13.56 9.80
N ILE A 99 1.97 12.40 10.45
CA ILE A 99 1.41 12.19 11.77
C ILE A 99 2.16 13.17 12.65
N VAL A 100 1.48 14.21 13.13
CA VAL A 100 2.03 15.04 14.19
C VAL A 100 2.22 14.08 15.37
N ASP A 101 3.49 13.83 15.75
CA ASP A 101 3.94 12.88 16.78
C ASP A 101 3.22 12.97 18.15
N ASN A 102 2.33 13.95 18.32
CA ASN A 102 1.56 14.20 19.53
C ASN A 102 0.35 13.28 19.71
N GLU A 103 -0.12 12.57 18.68
CA GLU A 103 -1.32 11.69 18.79
C GLU A 103 -1.02 10.23 19.16
N LEU A 104 0.26 9.84 19.27
CA LEU A 104 0.67 8.47 19.61
C LEU A 104 1.08 8.27 21.08
N ARG A 105 0.72 9.22 21.97
CA ARG A 105 0.91 9.05 23.41
C ARG A 105 -0.37 8.52 24.04
N GLU A 106 -0.45 7.19 24.18
CA GLU A 106 -1.28 6.54 25.21
C GLU A 106 -0.66 6.73 26.60
#